data_AF-A0ABD2KV05-F1
#
_entry.id   AF-A0ABD2KV05-F1
#
_cell.length_a   1.000
_cell.length_b   1.000
_cell.length_c   1.000
_cell.angle_alpha   90.00
_cell.angle_beta   90.00
_cell.angle_gamma   90.00
#
_symmetry.space_group_name_H-M   'P 1'
#
loop_
_entity.id
_entity.type
_entity.pdbx_description
1 polymer ?
#
loop_
_entity_poly.entity_id
_entity_poly.type
_entity_poly.pdbx_seq_one_letter_code
_entity_poly.pdbx_strand_id
1 'polypeptide(L)'
;MALLSIFCLLLALCPVLSINSIGHFLHITDVHIDPNYDLSGDPQKWCHGSGDSKNKSPKLGVFGDHNCDSPMALLEFMLKEAKAKVPNPNLIIWTGDSLPHDKYDENVLFNILQKVTNLISAHFPDAVLLPVLGNHDSAPGNSFTDHPAIQQIYEKMFIIWKQWIGQNGKETFTRGGYYRVETAAGLFLVLNTNIYYESNPLRKELVEPDDPTGQFDFLQFELEKARQKGVPVHILGHVPPGAFEEYSVNKLEMEQIPQKYNQKLVDLLVEYAPQIGWMFFGHYHTDTFRVIKNSEGKAVQRFFTAPALTPAFQKNNPAFRVADYNTDTWELEDMKTYYVELDELNKNGADGTRAKLEYSMRDAFGGLDAQTLDAHIQKAKRNGTVFDALIRHNHVMYEANNNWRLNATQRSVHLCALEFVDYKMFEQCLANDTNTNGQIPTAIPSSFGGFAVPFLIALFSIITLLLPF
;
A
#
# COMPACT_ATOMS: atom_id res chain seq x y z
N MET A 1 68.13 -0.19 -40.51
CA MET A 1 67.03 0.33 -41.35
C MET A 1 66.26 -0.88 -41.87
N ALA A 2 64.95 -1.08 -41.77
CA ALA A 2 63.81 -0.40 -41.17
C ALA A 2 62.68 -1.46 -41.17
N LEU A 3 62.08 -1.80 -40.02
CA LEU A 3 60.66 -1.54 -39.71
C LEU A 3 59.65 -1.94 -40.80
N LEU A 4 59.15 -3.19 -40.74
CA LEU A 4 57.89 -3.69 -41.32
C LEU A 4 57.55 -4.99 -40.58
N SER A 5 56.35 -5.32 -40.12
CA SER A 5 55.09 -4.63 -39.90
C SER A 5 54.33 -5.55 -38.93
N ILE A 6 54.22 -5.16 -37.66
CA ILE A 6 53.34 -5.83 -36.70
C ILE A 6 51.93 -5.32 -37.01
N PHE A 7 51.23 -6.02 -37.88
CA PHE A 7 49.86 -5.70 -38.25
C PHE A 7 48.92 -6.29 -37.19
N CYS A 8 48.43 -5.40 -36.33
CA CYS A 8 47.15 -5.47 -35.61
C CYS A 8 46.71 -6.83 -35.04
N LEU A 9 47.28 -7.21 -33.90
CA LEU A 9 46.64 -8.13 -32.95
C LEU A 9 46.50 -7.43 -31.58
N LEU A 10 45.88 -6.25 -31.62
CA LEU A 10 45.26 -5.59 -30.48
C LEU A 10 43.77 -5.52 -30.78
N LEU A 11 43.12 -6.69 -30.76
CA LEU A 11 41.71 -6.75 -30.39
C LEU A 11 41.67 -6.23 -28.96
N ALA A 12 41.43 -4.93 -28.84
CA ALA A 12 41.06 -4.31 -27.60
C ALA A 12 39.86 -5.10 -27.08
N LEU A 13 40.11 -5.94 -26.07
CA LEU A 13 39.14 -6.27 -25.04
C LEU A 13 38.80 -4.95 -24.35
N CYS A 14 38.07 -4.07 -25.03
CA CYS A 14 37.22 -3.13 -24.34
C CYS A 14 36.26 -4.02 -23.56
N PRO A 15 36.27 -4.01 -22.22
CA PRO A 15 35.08 -4.43 -21.52
C PRO A 15 33.99 -3.54 -22.13
N VAL A 16 32.99 -4.15 -22.74
CA VAL A 16 31.72 -3.44 -22.88
C VAL A 16 31.35 -3.17 -21.43
N LEU A 17 31.67 -1.96 -20.95
CA LEU A 17 31.12 -1.45 -19.73
C LEU A 17 29.63 -1.47 -20.01
N SER A 18 28.94 -2.52 -19.54
CA SER A 18 27.50 -2.47 -19.41
C SER A 18 27.26 -1.30 -18.47
N ILE A 19 26.90 -0.16 -19.05
CA ILE A 19 26.33 0.91 -18.26
C ILE A 19 25.00 0.31 -17.84
N ASN A 20 24.94 -0.24 -16.62
CA ASN A 20 23.69 -0.73 -16.05
C ASN A 20 22.68 0.40 -16.22
N SER A 21 21.72 0.20 -17.12
CA SER A 21 20.68 1.19 -17.35
C SER A 21 19.73 1.12 -16.15
N ILE A 22 19.42 2.27 -15.59
CA ILE A 22 18.50 2.39 -14.46
C ILE A 22 17.12 2.70 -15.03
N GLY A 23 16.15 1.87 -14.70
CA GLY A 23 14.75 2.11 -14.95
C GLY A 23 14.10 2.75 -13.73
N HIS A 24 12.99 3.43 -13.96
CA HIS A 24 12.22 4.09 -12.92
C HIS A 24 10.77 3.67 -12.98
N PHE A 25 10.13 3.51 -11.81
CA PHE A 25 8.67 3.46 -11.75
C PHE A 25 8.12 4.35 -10.64
N LEU A 26 6.92 4.87 -10.88
CA LEU A 26 6.10 5.55 -9.90
C LEU A 26 5.12 4.54 -9.29
N HIS A 27 5.02 4.49 -7.97
CA HIS A 27 4.00 3.72 -7.26
C HIS A 27 3.07 4.68 -6.53
N ILE A 28 1.79 4.63 -6.90
CA ILE A 28 0.67 5.36 -6.28
C ILE A 28 -0.40 4.36 -5.86
N THR A 29 -1.15 4.65 -4.80
CA THR A 29 -2.18 3.77 -4.26
C THR A 29 -3.17 4.56 -3.43
N ASP A 30 -4.37 4.00 -3.24
CA ASP A 30 -5.35 4.47 -2.25
C ASP A 30 -5.62 5.98 -2.43
N VAL A 31 -6.08 6.35 -3.63
CA VAL A 31 -6.33 7.75 -3.97
C VAL A 31 -7.64 8.25 -3.38
N HIS A 32 -8.64 7.36 -3.26
CA HIS A 32 -9.96 7.61 -2.69
C HIS A 32 -10.53 8.99 -3.06
N ILE A 33 -10.96 9.13 -4.31
CA ILE A 33 -11.51 10.39 -4.81
C ILE A 33 -12.93 10.57 -4.30
N ASP A 34 -13.12 11.57 -3.45
CA ASP A 34 -14.44 11.95 -2.97
C ASP A 34 -15.11 12.98 -3.91
N PRO A 35 -16.15 12.60 -4.68
CA PRO A 35 -16.85 13.53 -5.54
C PRO A 35 -17.71 14.55 -4.77
N ASN A 36 -17.96 14.32 -3.47
CA ASN A 36 -18.82 15.12 -2.62
C ASN A 36 -18.04 16.00 -1.61
N TYR A 37 -16.71 16.02 -1.69
CA TYR A 37 -15.87 16.90 -0.87
C TYR A 37 -16.29 18.37 -1.06
N ASP A 38 -16.66 19.03 0.04
CA ASP A 38 -17.16 20.41 0.04
C ASP A 38 -16.33 21.27 1.01
N LEU A 39 -15.85 22.44 0.56
CA LEU A 39 -15.06 23.35 1.40
C LEU A 39 -15.80 23.88 2.63
N SER A 40 -17.13 23.82 2.62
CA SER A 40 -18.04 24.18 3.71
C SER A 40 -18.57 22.96 4.49
N GLY A 41 -18.09 21.76 4.15
CA GLY A 41 -18.47 20.49 4.74
C GLY A 41 -18.04 20.30 6.19
N ASP A 42 -18.32 19.10 6.70
CA ASP A 42 -18.07 18.70 8.08
C ASP A 42 -17.04 17.54 8.13
N PRO A 43 -15.86 17.71 8.76
CA PRO A 43 -14.88 16.63 8.92
C PRO A 43 -15.46 15.35 9.56
N GLN A 44 -16.52 15.46 10.37
CA GLN A 44 -17.17 14.29 10.99
C GLN A 44 -18.14 13.56 10.05
N LYS A 45 -18.35 14.08 8.84
CA LYS A 45 -19.23 13.53 7.81
C LYS A 45 -18.50 13.48 6.47
N TRP A 46 -17.27 12.98 6.49
CA TRP A 46 -16.44 12.83 5.28
C TRP A 46 -16.23 14.14 4.50
N CYS A 47 -16.29 15.29 5.17
CA CYS A 47 -16.20 16.61 4.55
C CYS A 47 -17.33 16.90 3.55
N HIS A 48 -18.45 16.19 3.62
CA HIS A 48 -19.60 16.45 2.76
C HIS A 48 -20.40 17.65 3.24
N GLY A 49 -20.93 18.42 2.30
CA GLY A 49 -21.84 19.52 2.56
C GLY A 49 -23.20 19.05 3.07
N SER A 50 -23.82 19.82 3.98
CA SER A 50 -25.17 19.51 4.49
C SER A 50 -26.32 20.00 3.59
N GLY A 51 -26.03 20.44 2.36
CA GLY A 51 -27.01 21.03 1.43
C GLY A 51 -27.49 22.46 1.76
N ASP A 52 -27.32 22.92 3.02
CA ASP A 52 -27.62 24.29 3.45
C ASP A 52 -26.43 25.22 3.20
N SER A 53 -26.26 25.63 1.94
CA SER A 53 -25.15 26.45 1.43
C SER A 53 -25.27 27.96 1.67
N LYS A 54 -26.23 28.41 2.50
CA LYS A 54 -26.42 29.85 2.73
C LYS A 54 -25.41 30.37 3.76
N ASN A 55 -24.32 30.97 3.26
CA ASN A 55 -23.37 31.82 3.98
C ASN A 55 -22.52 31.13 5.07
N LYS A 56 -21.70 30.13 4.70
CA LYS A 56 -20.61 29.67 5.57
C LYS A 56 -19.27 29.93 4.89
N SER A 57 -18.33 30.54 5.61
CA SER A 57 -16.93 30.64 5.18
C SER A 57 -16.34 29.24 4.99
N PRO A 58 -15.40 29.03 4.04
CA PRO A 58 -14.68 27.77 3.92
C PRO A 58 -14.04 27.38 5.26
N LYS A 59 -14.26 26.15 5.69
CA LYS A 59 -13.66 25.57 6.89
C LYS A 59 -12.57 24.57 6.55
N LEU A 60 -12.68 23.95 5.38
CA LEU A 60 -11.85 22.88 4.91
C LEU A 60 -10.88 23.37 3.83
N GLY A 61 -9.77 22.67 3.70
CA GLY A 61 -8.73 22.96 2.73
C GLY A 61 -9.14 22.59 1.31
N VAL A 62 -8.59 23.30 0.31
CA VAL A 62 -8.85 22.98 -1.11
C VAL A 62 -8.30 21.61 -1.50
N PHE A 63 -7.24 21.16 -0.82
CA PHE A 63 -6.53 19.93 -1.14
C PHE A 63 -6.87 18.78 -0.18
N GLY A 64 -7.84 18.94 0.72
CA GLY A 64 -8.27 17.88 1.63
C GLY A 64 -8.16 18.24 3.10
N ASP A 65 -8.49 17.25 3.94
CA ASP A 65 -8.44 17.26 5.41
C ASP A 65 -8.10 15.84 5.87
N HIS A 66 -7.34 15.66 6.95
CA HIS A 66 -6.95 14.32 7.43
C HIS A 66 -8.10 13.45 7.94
N ASN A 67 -9.32 13.99 8.06
CA ASN A 67 -10.53 13.22 8.38
C ASN A 67 -11.30 12.74 7.15
N CYS A 68 -10.84 13.07 5.95
CA CYS A 68 -11.63 12.97 4.74
C CYS A 68 -10.85 12.38 3.57
N ASP A 69 -11.60 11.82 2.63
CA ASP A 69 -11.05 11.35 1.38
C ASP A 69 -10.69 12.50 0.43
N SER A 70 -9.91 12.17 -0.58
CA SER A 70 -9.22 13.15 -1.42
C SER A 70 -10.19 13.91 -2.34
N PRO A 71 -10.17 15.25 -2.35
CA PRO A 71 -10.71 15.97 -3.51
C PRO A 71 -9.82 15.73 -4.73
N MET A 72 -10.39 15.83 -5.94
CA MET A 72 -9.64 15.67 -7.19
C MET A 72 -8.42 16.62 -7.30
N ALA A 73 -8.52 17.81 -6.70
CA ALA A 73 -7.44 18.79 -6.66
C ALA A 73 -6.16 18.25 -5.98
N LEU A 74 -6.30 17.36 -4.98
CA LEU A 74 -5.15 16.72 -4.35
C LEU A 74 -4.45 15.76 -5.31
N LEU A 75 -5.21 14.89 -6.00
CA LEU A 75 -4.64 13.96 -6.97
C LEU A 75 -3.91 14.70 -8.10
N GLU A 76 -4.51 15.77 -8.63
CA GLU A 76 -3.87 16.58 -9.68
C GLU A 76 -2.56 17.21 -9.19
N PHE A 77 -2.56 17.79 -7.99
CA PHE A 77 -1.35 18.34 -7.38
C PHE A 77 -0.27 17.27 -7.17
N MET A 78 -0.64 16.12 -6.62
CA MET A 78 0.29 15.03 -6.33
C MET A 78 0.91 14.43 -7.60
N LEU A 79 0.13 14.28 -8.68
CA LEU A 79 0.65 13.81 -9.97
C LEU A 79 1.61 14.82 -10.61
N LYS A 80 1.34 16.13 -10.47
CA LYS A 80 2.26 17.18 -10.91
C LYS A 80 3.58 17.11 -10.14
N GLU A 81 3.53 16.93 -8.83
CA GLU A 81 4.73 16.79 -8.01
C GLU A 81 5.49 15.49 -8.32
N ALA A 82 4.79 14.37 -8.51
CA ALA A 82 5.38 13.12 -8.95
C ALA A 82 6.10 13.28 -10.30
N LYS A 83 5.47 13.96 -11.27
CA LYS A 83 6.07 14.28 -12.57
C LYS A 83 7.34 15.13 -12.43
N ALA A 84 7.40 16.02 -11.45
CA ALA A 84 8.60 16.80 -11.19
C ALA A 84 9.76 15.95 -10.60
N LYS A 85 9.46 14.87 -9.87
CA LYS A 85 10.47 13.96 -9.29
C LYS A 85 10.91 12.86 -10.25
N VAL A 86 9.96 12.32 -11.01
CA VAL A 86 10.18 11.25 -11.99
C VAL A 86 9.46 11.64 -13.29
N PRO A 87 10.09 12.43 -14.17
CA PRO A 87 9.41 12.95 -15.35
C PRO A 87 9.04 11.86 -16.37
N ASN A 88 9.89 10.85 -16.53
CA ASN A 88 9.73 9.81 -17.55
C ASN A 88 9.88 8.41 -16.92
N PRO A 89 8.95 7.98 -16.05
CA PRO A 89 8.99 6.63 -15.52
C PRO A 89 8.71 5.61 -16.64
N ASN A 90 9.34 4.44 -16.58
CA ASN A 90 9.03 3.34 -17.48
C ASN A 90 7.64 2.77 -17.18
N LEU A 91 7.30 2.69 -15.90
CA LEU A 91 6.05 2.12 -15.41
C LEU A 91 5.38 3.04 -14.38
N ILE A 92 4.07 2.92 -14.29
CA ILE A 92 3.29 3.37 -13.14
C ILE A 92 2.59 2.16 -12.55
N ILE A 93 2.91 1.85 -11.31
CA ILE A 93 2.19 0.87 -10.52
C ILE A 93 1.10 1.61 -9.77
N TRP A 94 -0.16 1.27 -10.05
CA TRP A 94 -1.30 1.83 -9.34
C TRP A 94 -2.06 0.71 -8.64
N THR A 95 -1.85 0.57 -7.34
CA THR A 95 -2.42 -0.55 -6.56
C THR A 95 -3.86 -0.33 -6.09
N GLY A 96 -4.67 0.46 -6.81
CA GLY A 96 -6.12 0.52 -6.62
C GLY A 96 -6.63 1.54 -5.60
N ASP A 97 -7.90 1.35 -5.22
CA ASP A 97 -8.70 2.17 -4.30
C ASP A 97 -8.92 3.60 -4.79
N SER A 98 -9.75 3.70 -5.82
CA SER A 98 -10.14 4.95 -6.47
C SER A 98 -11.32 5.62 -5.80
N LEU A 99 -12.25 4.84 -5.25
CA LEU A 99 -13.50 5.33 -4.67
C LEU A 99 -13.31 5.66 -3.20
N PRO A 100 -14.09 6.60 -2.64
CA PRO A 100 -13.97 6.99 -1.25
C PRO A 100 -14.68 5.98 -0.33
N HIS A 101 -14.53 6.18 0.97
CA HIS A 101 -15.10 5.39 2.07
C HIS A 101 -16.58 5.69 2.33
N ASP A 102 -17.39 5.68 1.26
CA ASP A 102 -18.84 5.87 1.33
C ASP A 102 -19.54 5.02 0.24
N LYS A 103 -20.87 4.99 0.26
CA LYS A 103 -21.68 4.12 -0.59
C LYS A 103 -21.99 4.78 -1.91
N TYR A 104 -21.46 4.19 -2.98
CA TYR A 104 -21.67 4.64 -4.35
C TYR A 104 -22.22 3.55 -5.26
N ASP A 105 -22.83 3.97 -6.36
CA ASP A 105 -23.33 3.09 -7.41
C ASP A 105 -22.28 2.85 -8.51
N GLU A 106 -22.61 1.95 -9.44
CA GLU A 106 -21.74 1.63 -10.58
C GLU A 106 -21.43 2.86 -11.47
N ASN A 107 -22.35 3.82 -11.58
CA ASN A 107 -22.13 4.99 -12.44
C ASN A 107 -21.01 5.86 -11.87
N VAL A 108 -21.02 6.09 -10.55
CA VAL A 108 -19.96 6.82 -9.87
C VAL A 108 -18.65 6.03 -9.92
N LEU A 109 -18.69 4.71 -9.73
CA LEU A 109 -17.53 3.82 -9.85
C LEU A 109 -16.80 4.01 -11.20
N PHE A 110 -17.50 3.82 -12.31
CA PHE A 110 -16.88 3.92 -13.64
C PHE A 110 -16.44 5.35 -13.97
N ASN A 111 -17.17 6.36 -13.52
CA ASN A 111 -16.79 7.75 -13.71
C ASN A 111 -15.50 8.12 -12.97
N ILE A 112 -15.37 7.70 -11.70
CA ILE A 112 -14.15 7.94 -10.91
C ILE A 112 -12.97 7.17 -11.51
N LEU A 113 -13.13 5.87 -11.77
CA LEU A 113 -12.08 5.04 -12.39
C LEU A 113 -11.58 5.66 -13.70
N GLN A 114 -12.49 6.10 -14.58
CA GLN A 114 -12.13 6.74 -15.84
C GLN A 114 -11.39 8.06 -15.62
N LYS A 115 -11.84 8.91 -14.70
CA LYS A 115 -11.20 10.20 -14.39
C LYS A 115 -9.79 10.02 -13.84
N VAL A 116 -9.62 9.15 -12.85
CA VAL A 116 -8.31 8.84 -12.24
C VAL A 116 -7.37 8.29 -13.30
N THR A 117 -7.83 7.29 -14.08
CA THR A 117 -7.05 6.69 -15.17
C THR A 117 -6.60 7.74 -16.19
N ASN A 118 -7.51 8.61 -16.63
CA ASN A 118 -7.21 9.66 -17.60
C ASN A 118 -6.21 10.67 -17.04
N LEU A 119 -6.35 11.05 -15.78
CA LEU A 119 -5.46 12.04 -15.16
C LEU A 119 -4.04 11.50 -15.01
N ILE A 120 -3.88 10.25 -14.56
CA ILE A 120 -2.58 9.57 -14.51
C ILE A 120 -1.97 9.51 -15.91
N SER A 121 -2.73 9.03 -16.89
CA SER A 121 -2.26 8.86 -18.27
C SER A 121 -1.88 10.19 -18.94
N ALA A 122 -2.61 11.27 -18.63
CA ALA A 122 -2.32 12.61 -19.16
C ALA A 122 -1.00 13.18 -18.62
N HIS A 123 -0.67 12.90 -17.35
CA HIS A 123 0.61 13.32 -16.75
C HIS A 123 1.78 12.47 -17.25
N PHE A 124 1.54 11.19 -17.56
CA PHE A 124 2.57 10.22 -17.94
C PHE A 124 2.19 9.42 -19.19
N PRO A 125 2.11 10.07 -20.36
CA PRO A 125 1.59 9.45 -21.58
C PRO A 125 2.46 8.29 -22.11
N ASP A 126 3.77 8.30 -21.81
CA ASP A 126 4.73 7.32 -22.32
C ASP A 126 4.96 6.14 -21.36
N ALA A 127 4.42 6.19 -20.14
CA ALA A 127 4.61 5.15 -19.13
C ALA A 127 3.59 4.02 -19.30
N VAL A 128 4.01 2.78 -19.02
CA VAL A 128 3.08 1.65 -18.93
C VAL A 128 2.36 1.71 -17.58
N LEU A 129 1.05 1.94 -17.59
CA LEU A 129 0.23 1.90 -16.38
C LEU A 129 -0.17 0.47 -16.04
N LEU A 130 0.12 0.03 -14.83
CA LEU A 130 -0.25 -1.28 -14.28
C LEU A 130 -1.29 -1.08 -13.17
N PRO A 131 -2.59 -1.02 -13.52
CA PRO A 131 -3.65 -0.86 -12.54
C PRO A 131 -3.96 -2.19 -11.83
N VAL A 132 -4.20 -2.10 -10.54
CA VAL A 132 -4.74 -3.17 -9.68
C VAL A 132 -6.09 -2.68 -9.14
N LEU A 133 -7.05 -3.59 -8.99
CA LEU A 133 -8.30 -3.27 -8.31
C LEU A 133 -8.05 -3.21 -6.81
N GLY A 134 -8.53 -2.17 -6.14
CA GLY A 134 -8.66 -2.14 -4.69
C GLY A 134 -10.05 -2.53 -4.21
N ASN A 135 -10.23 -2.74 -2.91
CA ASN A 135 -11.52 -3.22 -2.38
C ASN A 135 -12.63 -2.16 -2.48
N HIS A 136 -12.30 -0.87 -2.60
CA HIS A 136 -13.26 0.19 -2.90
C HIS A 136 -13.55 0.33 -4.41
N ASP A 137 -12.79 -0.31 -5.30
CA ASP A 137 -13.07 -0.34 -6.74
C ASP A 137 -14.21 -1.31 -7.11
N SER A 138 -15.28 -1.32 -6.31
CA SER A 138 -16.52 -2.04 -6.52
C SER A 138 -17.70 -1.21 -6.03
N ALA A 139 -18.91 -1.51 -6.51
CA ALA A 139 -20.13 -0.86 -6.07
C ALA A 139 -21.19 -1.92 -5.74
N PRO A 140 -21.56 -2.13 -4.46
CA PRO A 140 -21.01 -1.49 -3.25
C PRO A 140 -19.53 -1.82 -3.03
N GLY A 141 -18.84 -1.06 -2.17
CA GLY A 141 -17.46 -1.38 -1.75
C GLY A 141 -17.33 -2.81 -1.20
N ASN A 142 -16.14 -3.39 -1.34
CA ASN A 142 -15.75 -4.76 -0.98
C ASN A 142 -16.49 -5.89 -1.73
N SER A 143 -17.37 -5.58 -2.68
CA SER A 143 -18.31 -6.55 -3.27
C SER A 143 -17.70 -7.29 -4.46
N PHE A 144 -16.73 -8.17 -4.18
CA PHE A 144 -16.06 -9.01 -5.18
C PHE A 144 -16.59 -10.44 -5.13
N THR A 145 -16.82 -11.06 -6.28
CA THR A 145 -17.34 -12.44 -6.37
C THR A 145 -16.72 -13.18 -7.55
N ASP A 146 -16.91 -14.50 -7.56
CA ASP A 146 -16.69 -15.39 -8.71
C ASP A 146 -17.98 -15.72 -9.47
N HIS A 147 -19.13 -15.15 -9.05
CA HIS A 147 -20.40 -15.39 -9.69
C HIS A 147 -20.45 -14.74 -11.10
N PRO A 148 -20.89 -15.48 -12.15
CA PRO A 148 -20.92 -14.99 -13.53
C PRO A 148 -21.68 -13.67 -13.75
N ALA A 149 -22.68 -13.38 -12.91
CA ALA A 149 -23.47 -12.15 -13.00
C ALA A 149 -22.65 -10.86 -12.81
N ILE A 150 -21.53 -10.92 -12.07
CA ILE A 150 -20.67 -9.75 -11.80
C ILE A 150 -19.52 -9.63 -12.84
N GLN A 151 -19.38 -10.60 -13.77
CA GLN A 151 -18.43 -10.50 -14.90
C GLN A 151 -18.64 -9.23 -15.74
N GLN A 152 -19.88 -8.72 -15.81
CA GLN A 152 -20.18 -7.48 -16.53
C GLN A 152 -19.45 -6.25 -15.96
N ILE A 153 -19.17 -6.22 -14.65
CA ILE A 153 -18.41 -5.11 -14.03
C ILE A 153 -16.94 -5.17 -14.48
N TYR A 154 -16.32 -6.36 -14.42
CA TYR A 154 -14.95 -6.53 -14.90
C TYR A 154 -14.81 -6.29 -16.41
N GLU A 155 -15.82 -6.63 -17.22
CA GLU A 155 -15.84 -6.28 -18.64
C GLU A 155 -15.82 -4.77 -18.88
N LYS A 156 -16.62 -4.00 -18.12
CA LYS A 156 -16.61 -2.53 -18.19
C LYS A 156 -15.26 -1.96 -17.73
N MET A 157 -14.69 -2.46 -16.64
CA MET A 157 -13.36 -2.05 -16.17
C MET A 157 -12.26 -2.39 -17.19
N PHE A 158 -12.35 -3.56 -17.83
CA PHE A 158 -11.43 -3.96 -18.90
C PHE A 158 -11.46 -2.95 -20.05
N ILE A 159 -12.62 -2.42 -20.43
CA ILE A 159 -12.72 -1.42 -21.51
C ILE A 159 -11.88 -0.16 -21.20
N ILE A 160 -11.82 0.25 -19.92
CA ILE A 160 -11.03 1.40 -19.46
C ILE A 160 -9.53 1.10 -19.56
N TRP A 161 -9.10 -0.12 -19.21
CA TRP A 161 -7.68 -0.48 -19.06
C TRP A 161 -7.09 -1.38 -20.16
N LYS A 162 -7.89 -1.75 -21.17
CA LYS A 162 -7.53 -2.72 -22.22
C LYS A 162 -6.21 -2.41 -22.95
N GLN A 163 -5.83 -1.14 -23.05
CA GLN A 163 -4.61 -0.74 -23.72
C GLN A 163 -3.35 -1.19 -22.97
N TRP A 164 -3.42 -1.33 -21.64
CA TRP A 164 -2.31 -1.79 -20.80
C TRP A 164 -2.42 -3.27 -20.43
N ILE A 165 -3.64 -3.77 -20.17
CA ILE A 165 -3.88 -5.20 -19.89
C ILE A 165 -3.58 -6.05 -21.14
N GLY A 166 -3.89 -5.51 -22.32
CA GLY A 166 -3.72 -6.20 -23.59
C GLY A 166 -4.70 -7.36 -23.78
N GLN A 167 -4.64 -7.97 -24.96
CA GLN A 167 -5.57 -9.03 -25.33
C GLN A 167 -5.33 -10.34 -24.56
N ASN A 168 -4.07 -10.61 -24.17
CA ASN A 168 -3.70 -11.82 -23.42
C ASN A 168 -4.25 -11.81 -21.99
N GLY A 169 -4.41 -10.64 -21.37
CA GLY A 169 -4.99 -10.50 -20.04
C GLY A 169 -6.51 -10.42 -20.01
N LYS A 170 -7.18 -10.33 -21.17
CA LYS A 170 -8.63 -10.11 -21.26
C LYS A 170 -9.42 -11.19 -20.52
N GLU A 171 -9.16 -12.45 -20.82
CA GLU A 171 -9.97 -13.57 -20.28
C GLU A 171 -9.89 -13.65 -18.76
N THR A 172 -8.67 -13.60 -18.19
CA THR A 172 -8.47 -13.62 -16.74
C THR A 172 -9.06 -12.39 -16.08
N PHE A 173 -8.90 -11.21 -16.70
CA PHE A 173 -9.42 -9.97 -16.13
C PHE A 173 -10.95 -9.96 -16.12
N THR A 174 -11.61 -10.33 -17.21
CA THR A 174 -13.08 -10.40 -17.24
C THR A 174 -13.64 -11.51 -16.35
N ARG A 175 -12.84 -12.55 -16.07
CA ARG A 175 -13.21 -13.64 -15.16
C ARG A 175 -13.13 -13.25 -13.69
N GLY A 176 -12.10 -12.52 -13.28
CA GLY A 176 -11.84 -12.27 -11.86
C GLY A 176 -11.02 -11.03 -11.51
N GLY A 177 -10.82 -10.09 -12.44
CA GLY A 177 -10.09 -8.84 -12.20
C GLY A 177 -8.57 -8.99 -12.07
N TYR A 178 -8.02 -10.17 -12.35
CA TYR A 178 -6.58 -10.45 -12.31
C TYR A 178 -6.04 -10.72 -13.72
N TYR A 179 -4.75 -10.48 -13.96
CA TYR A 179 -4.15 -10.63 -15.28
C TYR A 179 -2.63 -10.79 -15.26
N ARG A 180 -2.09 -11.22 -16.39
CA ARG A 180 -0.66 -11.18 -16.69
C ARG A 180 -0.36 -10.13 -17.74
N VAL A 181 0.78 -9.47 -17.61
CA VAL A 181 1.32 -8.58 -18.63
C VAL A 181 2.84 -8.67 -18.68
N GLU A 182 3.38 -8.73 -19.89
CA GLU A 182 4.83 -8.70 -20.12
C GLU A 182 5.21 -7.27 -20.50
N THR A 183 6.20 -6.71 -19.82
CA THR A 183 6.74 -5.37 -20.09
C THR A 183 8.25 -5.44 -20.29
N ALA A 184 8.89 -4.33 -20.64
CA ALA A 184 10.36 -4.25 -20.65
C ALA A 184 10.98 -4.51 -19.26
N ALA A 185 10.21 -4.33 -18.20
CA ALA A 185 10.62 -4.60 -16.82
C ALA A 185 10.25 -6.02 -16.35
N GLY A 186 9.89 -6.94 -17.25
CA GLY A 186 9.60 -8.34 -16.91
C GLY A 186 8.12 -8.69 -16.91
N LEU A 187 7.82 -9.89 -16.42
CA LEU A 187 6.46 -10.44 -16.31
C LEU A 187 5.80 -9.98 -15.01
N PHE A 188 4.64 -9.33 -15.13
CA PHE A 188 3.81 -8.95 -13.99
C PHE A 188 2.59 -9.85 -13.90
N LEU A 189 2.35 -10.38 -12.70
CA LEU A 189 1.11 -11.05 -12.31
C LEU A 189 0.35 -10.09 -11.40
N VAL A 190 -0.75 -9.54 -11.90
CA VAL A 190 -1.60 -8.60 -11.19
C VAL A 190 -2.78 -9.36 -10.62
N LEU A 191 -2.86 -9.41 -9.30
CA LEU A 191 -3.83 -10.17 -8.55
C LEU A 191 -5.00 -9.28 -8.11
N ASN A 192 -6.19 -9.89 -8.04
CA ASN A 192 -7.34 -9.35 -7.33
C ASN A 192 -7.41 -10.02 -5.95
N THR A 193 -6.67 -9.46 -4.97
CA THR A 193 -6.69 -9.97 -3.59
C THR A 193 -7.97 -9.60 -2.82
N ASN A 194 -8.79 -8.69 -3.37
CA ASN A 194 -10.06 -8.25 -2.75
C ASN A 194 -11.09 -9.38 -2.66
N ILE A 195 -11.03 -10.36 -3.58
CA ILE A 195 -11.92 -11.53 -3.54
C ILE A 195 -11.69 -12.38 -2.27
N TYR A 196 -10.48 -12.31 -1.70
CA TYR A 196 -10.12 -12.99 -0.46
C TYR A 196 -10.35 -12.12 0.78
N TYR A 197 -10.64 -10.82 0.64
CA TYR A 197 -10.68 -9.89 1.76
C TYR A 197 -11.75 -10.28 2.79
N GLU A 198 -11.43 -10.19 4.08
CA GLU A 198 -12.32 -10.60 5.18
C GLU A 198 -13.59 -9.74 5.22
N SER A 199 -13.47 -8.45 4.88
CA SER A 199 -14.61 -7.53 4.78
C SER A 199 -15.41 -7.65 3.48
N ASN A 200 -15.08 -8.59 2.59
CA ASN A 200 -15.91 -8.89 1.41
C ASN A 200 -17.19 -9.62 1.83
N PRO A 201 -18.37 -8.98 1.76
CA PRO A 201 -19.61 -9.60 2.22
C PRO A 201 -20.02 -10.81 1.38
N LEU A 202 -19.59 -10.89 0.12
CA LEU A 202 -19.94 -11.97 -0.82
C LEU A 202 -19.05 -13.20 -0.66
N ARG A 203 -18.05 -13.18 0.24
CA ARG A 203 -17.11 -14.28 0.43
C ARG A 203 -17.78 -15.62 0.79
N LYS A 204 -18.93 -15.57 1.48
CA LYS A 204 -19.70 -16.77 1.86
C LYS A 204 -20.55 -17.32 0.71
N GLU A 205 -20.69 -16.55 -0.36
CA GLU A 205 -21.50 -16.85 -1.55
C GLU A 205 -20.63 -17.21 -2.76
N LEU A 206 -19.31 -17.33 -2.57
CA LEU A 206 -18.39 -17.75 -3.62
C LEU A 206 -18.76 -19.16 -4.11
N VAL A 207 -18.82 -19.31 -5.43
CA VAL A 207 -19.14 -20.56 -6.13
C VAL A 207 -18.01 -21.58 -5.97
N GLU A 208 -16.76 -21.13 -6.08
CA GLU A 208 -15.54 -21.93 -5.96
C GLU A 208 -14.72 -21.46 -4.74
N PRO A 209 -15.17 -21.72 -3.49
CA PRO A 209 -14.58 -21.12 -2.29
C PRO A 209 -13.13 -21.57 -1.99
N ASP A 210 -12.56 -22.53 -2.69
CA ASP A 210 -11.16 -22.96 -2.48
C ASP A 210 -10.19 -22.29 -3.48
N ASP A 211 -10.70 -21.86 -4.63
CA ASP A 211 -9.98 -21.02 -5.57
C ASP A 211 -10.96 -20.15 -6.39
N PRO A 212 -11.52 -19.10 -5.78
CA PRO A 212 -12.52 -18.29 -6.45
C PRO A 212 -11.90 -17.65 -7.68
N THR A 213 -12.60 -17.77 -8.82
CA THR A 213 -12.15 -17.35 -10.16
C THR A 213 -10.91 -18.08 -10.73
N GLY A 214 -10.40 -19.13 -10.07
CA GLY A 214 -9.22 -19.89 -10.52
C GLY A 214 -7.90 -19.12 -10.43
N GLN A 215 -7.81 -18.16 -9.51
CA GLN A 215 -6.69 -17.22 -9.43
C GLN A 215 -5.44 -17.85 -8.79
N PHE A 216 -5.57 -18.76 -7.83
CA PHE A 216 -4.43 -19.48 -7.27
C PHE A 216 -3.82 -20.44 -8.29
N ASP A 217 -4.66 -21.16 -9.04
CA ASP A 217 -4.20 -22.02 -10.13
C ASP A 217 -3.47 -21.21 -11.21
N PHE A 218 -4.01 -20.03 -11.57
CA PHE A 218 -3.34 -19.07 -12.45
C PHE A 218 -1.97 -18.64 -11.91
N LEU A 219 -1.89 -18.24 -10.64
CA LEU A 219 -0.65 -17.78 -10.01
C LEU A 219 0.40 -18.89 -9.99
N GLN A 220 0.04 -20.09 -9.54
CA GLN A 220 0.94 -21.24 -9.52
C GLN A 220 1.42 -21.60 -10.93
N PHE A 221 0.51 -21.64 -11.91
CA PHE A 221 0.86 -21.97 -13.29
C PHE A 221 1.88 -20.98 -13.90
N GLU A 222 1.66 -19.67 -13.73
CA GLU A 222 2.57 -18.66 -14.28
C GLU A 222 3.92 -18.63 -13.55
N LEU A 223 3.93 -18.80 -12.22
CA LEU A 223 5.17 -18.92 -11.45
C LEU A 223 5.98 -20.16 -11.84
N GLU A 224 5.33 -21.31 -12.03
CA GLU A 224 6.00 -22.53 -12.47
C GLU A 224 6.58 -22.39 -13.88
N LYS A 225 5.81 -21.80 -14.79
CA LYS A 225 6.26 -21.51 -16.15
C LYS A 225 7.46 -20.56 -16.16
N ALA A 226 7.47 -19.55 -15.28
CA ALA A 226 8.59 -18.64 -15.14
C ALA A 226 9.83 -19.35 -14.55
N ARG A 227 9.65 -20.21 -13.55
CA ARG A 227 10.70 -21.05 -12.96
C ARG A 227 11.38 -21.92 -14.01
N GLN A 228 10.61 -22.60 -14.85
CA GLN A 228 11.14 -23.45 -15.93
C GLN A 228 11.92 -22.67 -16.99
N LYS A 229 11.56 -21.40 -17.20
CA LYS A 229 12.23 -20.50 -18.15
C LYS A 229 13.37 -19.69 -17.55
N GLY A 230 13.53 -19.68 -16.22
CA GLY A 230 14.51 -18.86 -15.53
C GLY A 230 14.28 -17.35 -15.68
N VAL A 231 13.02 -16.92 -15.79
CA VAL A 231 12.67 -15.48 -15.88
C VAL A 231 12.03 -15.01 -14.57
N PRO A 232 12.31 -13.78 -14.10
CA PRO A 232 11.71 -13.26 -12.89
C PRO A 232 10.26 -12.86 -13.11
N VAL A 233 9.50 -12.87 -12.01
CA VAL A 233 8.09 -12.49 -11.94
C VAL A 233 7.89 -11.41 -10.89
N HIS A 234 7.11 -10.38 -11.22
CA HIS A 234 6.68 -9.36 -10.28
C HIS A 234 5.19 -9.57 -9.96
N ILE A 235 4.81 -9.44 -8.70
CA ILE A 235 3.42 -9.63 -8.25
C ILE A 235 2.87 -8.29 -7.74
N LEU A 236 1.69 -7.92 -8.21
CA LEU A 236 0.97 -6.74 -7.74
C LEU A 236 -0.35 -7.19 -7.13
N GLY A 237 -0.76 -6.57 -6.02
CA GLY A 237 -2.06 -6.79 -5.39
C GLY A 237 -2.50 -5.53 -4.65
N HIS A 238 -3.69 -5.54 -4.08
CA HIS A 238 -4.16 -4.43 -3.27
C HIS A 238 -4.10 -4.78 -1.77
N VAL A 239 -5.03 -5.62 -1.30
CA VAL A 239 -5.00 -6.16 0.07
C VAL A 239 -3.79 -7.11 0.21
N PRO A 240 -2.82 -6.79 1.08
CA PRO A 240 -1.64 -7.64 1.29
C PRO A 240 -1.97 -8.88 2.16
N PRO A 241 -1.21 -9.98 2.01
CA PRO A 241 -1.26 -11.08 2.96
C PRO A 241 -0.63 -10.70 4.32
N GLY A 242 -0.94 -11.47 5.35
CA GLY A 242 -0.42 -11.27 6.69
C GLY A 242 -1.22 -10.26 7.51
N ALA A 243 -0.73 -10.02 8.72
CA ALA A 243 -1.43 -9.19 9.69
C ALA A 243 -1.27 -7.70 9.36
N PHE A 244 -2.34 -6.94 9.57
CA PHE A 244 -2.25 -5.49 9.61
C PHE A 244 -1.45 -5.06 10.84
N GLU A 245 -0.45 -4.20 10.65
CA GLU A 245 0.48 -3.79 11.70
C GLU A 245 -0.08 -2.68 12.60
N GLU A 246 -1.22 -2.10 12.23
CA GLU A 246 -1.87 -1.06 13.03
C GLU A 246 -2.46 -1.65 14.31
N TYR A 247 -2.45 -0.82 15.34
CA TYR A 247 -2.41 -1.05 16.79
C TYR A 247 -3.56 -1.82 17.44
N SER A 248 -4.33 -2.57 16.66
CA SER A 248 -5.35 -3.46 17.15
C SER A 248 -4.77 -4.79 17.63
N VAL A 249 -5.40 -5.35 18.66
CA VAL A 249 -5.21 -6.75 19.07
C VAL A 249 -6.42 -7.61 18.70
N ASN A 250 -7.41 -7.02 18.01
CA ASN A 250 -8.55 -7.75 17.49
C ASN A 250 -8.12 -8.56 16.26
N LYS A 251 -8.23 -9.88 16.38
CA LYS A 251 -7.87 -10.81 15.32
C LYS A 251 -8.56 -10.51 13.99
N LEU A 252 -9.82 -10.08 13.98
CA LEU A 252 -10.54 -9.74 12.74
C LEU A 252 -10.06 -8.43 12.11
N GLU A 253 -9.48 -7.53 12.90
CA GLU A 253 -8.91 -6.28 12.39
C GLU A 253 -7.49 -6.49 11.87
N MET A 254 -6.74 -7.43 12.47
CA MET A 254 -5.40 -7.81 12.04
C MET A 254 -5.42 -8.74 10.82
N GLU A 255 -6.25 -9.80 10.83
CA GLU A 255 -6.29 -10.82 9.79
C GLU A 255 -7.24 -10.44 8.66
N GLN A 256 -6.74 -9.60 7.76
CA GLN A 256 -7.55 -9.07 6.66
C GLN A 256 -7.81 -10.07 5.53
N ILE A 257 -6.99 -11.10 5.41
CA ILE A 257 -7.26 -12.24 4.53
C ILE A 257 -7.51 -13.47 5.42
N PRO A 258 -8.61 -14.24 5.25
CA PRO A 258 -8.85 -15.44 6.02
C PRO A 258 -7.67 -16.41 5.93
N GLN A 259 -7.38 -17.09 7.05
CA GLN A 259 -6.24 -18.01 7.19
C GLN A 259 -6.06 -18.97 6.01
N LYS A 260 -7.13 -19.54 5.46
CA LYS A 260 -7.02 -20.50 4.35
C LYS A 260 -6.41 -19.89 3.08
N TYR A 261 -6.79 -18.66 2.74
CA TYR A 261 -6.29 -17.97 1.55
C TYR A 261 -4.92 -17.35 1.82
N ASN A 262 -4.73 -16.80 3.03
CA ASN A 262 -3.44 -16.28 3.46
C ASN A 262 -2.37 -17.37 3.40
N GLN A 263 -2.64 -18.55 3.96
CA GLN A 263 -1.73 -19.69 3.92
C GLN A 263 -1.41 -20.12 2.49
N LYS A 264 -2.44 -20.30 1.64
CA LYS A 264 -2.23 -20.73 0.25
C LYS A 264 -1.36 -19.73 -0.53
N LEU A 265 -1.56 -18.43 -0.31
CA LEU A 265 -0.73 -17.40 -0.90
C LEU A 265 0.71 -17.46 -0.34
N VAL A 266 0.89 -17.47 0.98
CA VAL A 266 2.22 -17.56 1.62
C VAL A 266 2.99 -18.78 1.15
N ASP A 267 2.35 -19.95 1.05
CA ASP A 267 2.98 -21.18 0.59
C ASP A 267 3.54 -21.03 -0.84
N LEU A 268 2.77 -20.44 -1.76
CA LEU A 268 3.23 -20.13 -3.12
C LEU A 268 4.37 -19.11 -3.12
N LEU A 269 4.29 -18.06 -2.30
CA LEU A 269 5.34 -17.04 -2.22
C LEU A 269 6.66 -17.61 -1.66
N VAL A 270 6.60 -18.59 -0.75
CA VAL A 270 7.77 -19.30 -0.23
C VAL A 270 8.31 -20.28 -1.25
N GLU A 271 7.46 -21.09 -1.90
CA GLU A 271 7.86 -22.10 -2.88
C GLU A 271 8.59 -21.48 -4.08
N TYR A 272 8.06 -20.37 -4.60
CA TYR A 272 8.58 -19.67 -5.78
C TYR A 272 9.42 -18.44 -5.44
N ALA A 273 9.86 -18.29 -4.18
CA ALA A 273 10.64 -17.14 -3.71
C ALA A 273 11.83 -16.76 -4.63
N PRO A 274 12.63 -17.70 -5.19
CA PRO A 274 13.75 -17.37 -6.06
C PRO A 274 13.34 -16.80 -7.43
N GLN A 275 12.10 -17.00 -7.86
CA GLN A 275 11.57 -16.47 -9.13
C GLN A 275 10.91 -15.10 -8.96
N ILE A 276 10.53 -14.74 -7.73
CA ILE A 276 9.77 -13.52 -7.47
C ILE A 276 10.74 -12.35 -7.28
N GLY A 277 10.65 -11.37 -8.16
CA GLY A 277 11.44 -10.13 -8.13
C GLY A 277 10.84 -9.09 -7.20
N TRP A 278 9.66 -8.56 -7.55
CA TRP A 278 9.01 -7.45 -6.84
C TRP A 278 7.63 -7.86 -6.36
N MET A 279 7.22 -7.30 -5.22
CA MET A 279 5.87 -7.43 -4.71
C MET A 279 5.40 -6.12 -4.11
N PHE A 280 4.29 -5.58 -4.65
CA PHE A 280 3.74 -4.29 -4.25
C PHE A 280 2.24 -4.38 -3.96
N PHE A 281 1.86 -3.75 -2.85
CA PHE A 281 0.51 -3.70 -2.32
C PHE A 281 0.16 -2.27 -1.84
N GLY A 282 -1.10 -2.06 -1.47
CA GLY A 282 -1.63 -0.80 -0.94
C GLY A 282 -2.43 -1.04 0.34
N HIS A 283 -3.66 -0.50 0.39
CA HIS A 283 -4.76 -0.82 1.32
C HIS A 283 -4.58 -0.32 2.76
N TYR A 284 -3.37 -0.41 3.32
CA TYR A 284 -3.14 -0.01 4.71
C TYR A 284 -3.04 1.50 4.93
N HIS A 285 -2.81 2.25 3.86
CA HIS A 285 -2.52 3.69 3.85
C HIS A 285 -1.21 4.08 4.54
N THR A 286 -0.57 3.17 5.26
CA THR A 286 0.69 3.34 5.97
C THR A 286 1.88 2.85 5.14
N ASP A 287 3.04 3.47 5.36
CA ASP A 287 4.30 3.05 4.74
C ASP A 287 4.85 1.82 5.49
N THR A 288 4.79 0.64 4.89
CA THR A 288 5.33 -0.56 5.54
C THR A 288 5.85 -1.59 4.55
N PHE A 289 6.46 -2.63 5.10
CA PHE A 289 6.99 -3.77 4.37
C PHE A 289 6.73 -5.05 5.17
N ARG A 290 6.92 -6.18 4.51
CA ARG A 290 6.83 -7.50 5.14
C ARG A 290 7.99 -8.37 4.69
N VAL A 291 8.53 -9.13 5.63
CA VAL A 291 9.44 -10.25 5.34
C VAL A 291 8.62 -11.53 5.33
N ILE A 292 8.89 -12.38 4.34
CA ILE A 292 8.33 -13.72 4.23
C ILE A 292 9.42 -14.72 4.64
N LYS A 293 9.11 -15.53 5.64
CA LYS A 293 10.00 -16.56 6.17
C LYS A 293 9.53 -17.95 5.75
N ASN A 294 10.48 -18.83 5.46
CA ASN A 294 10.19 -20.25 5.25
C ASN A 294 9.99 -20.97 6.60
N SER A 295 9.70 -22.28 6.56
CA SER A 295 9.50 -23.12 7.75
C SER A 295 10.71 -23.22 8.68
N GLU A 296 11.91 -22.86 8.22
CA GLU A 296 13.14 -22.82 9.01
C GLU A 296 13.35 -21.46 9.69
N GLY A 297 12.45 -20.49 9.47
CA GLY A 297 12.57 -19.12 9.98
C GLY A 297 13.53 -18.24 9.18
N LYS A 298 13.99 -18.68 8.01
CA LYS A 298 14.85 -17.89 7.12
C LYS A 298 14.02 -16.93 6.29
N ALA A 299 14.38 -15.65 6.27
CA ALA A 299 13.84 -14.67 5.33
C ALA A 299 14.18 -15.07 3.89
N VAL A 300 13.16 -15.38 3.10
CA VAL A 300 13.30 -15.85 1.70
C VAL A 300 12.77 -14.84 0.70
N GLN A 301 11.82 -13.99 1.10
CA GLN A 301 11.19 -13.02 0.21
C GLN A 301 10.63 -11.84 1.02
N ARG A 302 10.20 -10.78 0.34
CA ARG A 302 9.65 -9.54 0.91
C ARG A 302 8.62 -8.91 -0.01
N PHE A 303 7.76 -8.08 0.55
CA PHE A 303 6.92 -7.17 -0.22
C PHE A 303 6.80 -5.82 0.47
N PHE A 304 6.33 -4.83 -0.29
CA PHE A 304 6.19 -3.45 0.16
C PHE A 304 4.74 -3.00 -0.01
N THR A 305 4.19 -2.34 1.00
CA THR A 305 2.90 -1.63 0.89
C THR A 305 3.20 -0.14 0.82
N ALA A 306 2.66 0.56 -0.16
CA ALA A 306 2.84 2.00 -0.24
C ALA A 306 1.86 2.73 0.69
N PRO A 307 2.28 3.87 1.26
CA PRO A 307 1.33 4.76 1.93
C PRO A 307 0.33 5.34 0.92
N ALA A 308 -0.83 5.76 1.43
CA ALA A 308 -1.90 6.29 0.60
C ALA A 308 -1.60 7.71 0.08
N LEU A 309 -2.25 8.04 -1.04
CA LEU A 309 -2.40 9.43 -1.46
C LEU A 309 -3.48 10.13 -0.63
N THR A 310 -4.57 9.44 -0.28
CA THR A 310 -5.58 9.99 0.63
C THR A 310 -4.97 10.28 2.01
N PRO A 311 -5.29 11.42 2.63
CA PRO A 311 -4.90 11.71 4.00
C PRO A 311 -5.89 11.17 5.04
N ALA A 312 -6.95 10.48 4.60
CA ALA A 312 -8.04 10.01 5.44
C ALA A 312 -7.54 9.21 6.66
N PHE A 313 -8.36 9.21 7.71
CA PHE A 313 -8.13 8.52 8.99
C PHE A 313 -7.01 9.05 9.87
N GLN A 314 -6.43 10.23 9.57
CA GLN A 314 -5.35 10.81 10.37
C GLN A 314 -4.16 9.85 10.52
N LYS A 315 -3.84 9.11 9.45
CA LYS A 315 -2.75 8.11 9.47
C LYS A 315 -1.49 8.60 8.79
N ASN A 316 -1.63 9.34 7.70
CA ASN A 316 -0.53 9.71 6.83
C ASN A 316 -0.75 11.09 6.22
N ASN A 317 0.36 11.75 5.89
CA ASN A 317 0.31 12.79 4.87
C ASN A 317 0.18 12.15 3.47
N PRO A 318 -0.39 12.87 2.48
CA PRO A 318 -0.44 12.40 1.10
C PRO A 318 0.96 12.06 0.56
N ALA A 319 1.10 10.87 -0.01
CA ALA A 319 2.39 10.35 -0.45
C ALA A 319 2.36 9.62 -1.80
N PHE A 320 3.56 9.46 -2.38
CA PHE A 320 3.83 8.56 -3.50
C PHE A 320 5.26 8.02 -3.39
N ARG A 321 5.55 6.91 -4.06
CA ARG A 321 6.90 6.33 -4.12
C ARG A 321 7.49 6.39 -5.51
N VAL A 322 8.80 6.66 -5.58
CA VAL A 322 9.59 6.51 -6.80
C VAL A 322 10.64 5.43 -6.54
N ALA A 323 10.72 4.47 -7.43
CA ALA A 323 11.68 3.37 -7.33
C ALA A 323 12.64 3.37 -8.52
N ASP A 324 13.88 3.04 -8.21
CA ASP A 324 14.97 2.84 -9.16
C ASP A 324 15.23 1.33 -9.26
N TYR A 325 15.34 0.80 -10.47
CA TYR A 325 15.64 -0.63 -10.68
C TYR A 325 16.67 -0.82 -11.80
N ASN A 326 17.43 -1.90 -11.71
CA ASN A 326 18.38 -2.28 -12.75
C ASN A 326 17.64 -2.88 -13.95
N THR A 327 17.78 -2.36 -15.15
CA THR A 327 17.02 -2.86 -16.31
C THR A 327 17.50 -4.21 -16.84
N ASP A 328 18.69 -4.66 -16.43
CA ASP A 328 19.26 -5.94 -16.87
C ASP A 328 18.92 -7.07 -15.89
N THR A 329 18.91 -6.79 -14.58
CA THR A 329 18.64 -7.78 -13.53
C THR A 329 17.23 -7.67 -12.92
N TRP A 330 16.54 -6.56 -13.17
CA TRP A 330 15.28 -6.17 -12.51
C TRP A 330 15.39 -6.10 -10.98
N GLU A 331 16.59 -5.96 -10.42
CA GLU A 331 16.74 -5.76 -8.98
C GLU A 331 16.36 -4.33 -8.60
N LEU A 332 15.69 -4.17 -7.44
CA LEU A 332 15.39 -2.85 -6.89
C LEU A 332 16.69 -2.23 -6.36
N GLU A 333 17.05 -1.09 -6.92
CA GLU A 333 18.19 -0.31 -6.47
C GLU A 333 17.78 0.56 -5.30
N ASP A 334 16.69 1.31 -5.37
CA ASP A 334 16.19 2.08 -4.22
C ASP A 334 14.70 2.36 -4.35
N MET A 335 14.06 2.70 -3.24
CA MET A 335 12.72 3.24 -3.21
C MET A 335 12.68 4.48 -2.31
N LYS A 336 12.16 5.57 -2.84
CA LYS A 336 12.08 6.86 -2.18
C LYS A 336 10.62 7.22 -1.99
N THR A 337 10.21 7.44 -0.74
CA THR A 337 8.89 7.97 -0.42
C THR A 337 8.95 9.49 -0.44
N TYR A 338 8.04 10.09 -1.20
CA TYR A 338 7.82 11.53 -1.24
C TYR A 338 6.46 11.85 -0.65
N TYR A 339 6.38 12.95 0.06
CA TYR A 339 5.15 13.35 0.72
C TYR A 339 4.96 14.86 0.69
N VAL A 340 3.74 15.29 1.00
CA VAL A 340 3.37 16.70 1.13
C VAL A 340 2.72 16.92 2.48
N GLU A 341 3.20 17.92 3.22
CA GLU A 341 2.53 18.41 4.42
C GLU A 341 1.19 19.05 4.02
N LEU A 342 0.07 18.34 4.28
CA LEU A 342 -1.25 18.75 3.80
C LEU A 342 -1.66 20.14 4.32
N ASP A 343 -1.34 20.44 5.59
CA ASP A 343 -1.62 21.73 6.20
C ASP A 343 -0.83 22.87 5.55
N GLU A 344 0.44 22.63 5.21
CA GLU A 344 1.25 23.61 4.47
C GLU A 344 0.71 23.82 3.05
N LEU A 345 0.27 22.75 2.38
CA LEU A 345 -0.36 22.82 1.06
C LEU A 345 -1.66 23.64 1.11
N ASN A 346 -2.53 23.39 2.07
CA ASN A 346 -3.78 24.13 2.24
C ASN A 346 -3.55 25.60 2.59
N LYS A 347 -2.48 25.91 3.36
CA LYS A 347 -2.13 27.27 3.75
C LYS A 347 -1.47 28.07 2.62
N ASN A 348 -0.51 27.48 1.92
CA ASN A 348 0.34 28.18 0.95
C ASN A 348 -0.14 28.02 -0.51
N GLY A 349 -1.03 27.05 -0.76
CA GLY A 349 -1.51 26.70 -2.10
C GLY A 349 -0.50 25.91 -2.94
N ALA A 350 -0.97 25.43 -4.10
CA ALA A 350 -0.16 24.61 -5.01
C ALA A 350 1.13 25.29 -5.51
N ASP A 351 1.13 26.61 -5.66
CA ASP A 351 2.32 27.34 -6.12
C ASP A 351 3.39 27.48 -5.03
N GLY A 352 2.98 27.51 -3.75
CA GLY A 352 3.85 27.70 -2.59
C GLY A 352 4.35 26.42 -1.92
N THR A 353 3.82 25.25 -2.29
CA THR A 353 4.16 23.97 -1.66
C THR A 353 4.70 22.97 -2.68
N ARG A 354 5.65 22.12 -2.26
CA ARG A 354 6.27 21.07 -3.08
C ARG A 354 6.36 19.76 -2.30
N ALA A 355 6.36 18.64 -3.00
CA ALA A 355 6.63 17.35 -2.40
C ALA A 355 8.09 17.27 -1.93
N LYS A 356 8.25 16.84 -0.68
CA LYS A 356 9.52 16.65 0.02
C LYS A 356 9.91 15.18 -0.07
N LEU A 357 11.21 14.92 -0.21
CA LEU A 357 11.73 13.56 0.01
C LEU A 357 11.57 13.27 1.50
N GLU A 358 10.84 12.22 1.83
CA GLU A 358 10.76 11.75 3.20
C GLU A 358 12.02 10.95 3.55
N TYR A 359 12.25 9.86 2.83
CA TYR A 359 13.42 9.00 3.03
C TYR A 359 13.74 8.14 1.79
N SER A 360 14.98 7.65 1.75
CA SER A 360 15.40 6.53 0.89
C SER A 360 15.33 5.25 1.71
N MET A 361 14.64 4.24 1.20
CA MET A 361 14.48 2.95 1.86
C MET A 361 15.81 2.21 2.00
N ARG A 362 16.68 2.30 0.98
CA ARG A 362 18.04 1.75 1.07
C ARG A 362 18.83 2.42 2.18
N ASP A 363 18.79 3.74 2.28
CA ASP A 363 19.55 4.48 3.30
C ASP A 363 19.01 4.21 4.72
N ALA A 364 17.69 4.15 4.88
CA ALA A 364 17.05 3.93 6.18
C ALA A 364 17.23 2.51 6.70
N PHE A 365 17.13 1.50 5.82
CA PHE A 365 17.11 0.09 6.21
C PHE A 365 18.40 -0.67 5.89
N GLY A 366 19.29 -0.09 5.08
CA GLY A 366 20.56 -0.68 4.65
C GLY A 366 20.46 -1.50 3.36
N GLY A 367 19.25 -1.73 2.85
CA GLY A 367 18.97 -2.57 1.69
C GLY A 367 17.49 -2.96 1.60
N LEU A 368 17.09 -3.48 0.43
CA LEU A 368 15.70 -3.84 0.11
C LEU A 368 15.50 -5.37 -0.03
N ASP A 369 16.55 -6.17 0.17
CA ASP A 369 16.44 -7.63 0.18
C ASP A 369 15.86 -8.15 1.50
N ALA A 370 15.33 -9.37 1.47
CA ALA A 370 14.58 -9.94 2.59
C ALA A 370 15.45 -10.11 3.84
N GLN A 371 16.74 -10.43 3.67
CA GLN A 371 17.65 -10.68 4.78
C GLN A 371 18.06 -9.38 5.47
N THR A 372 18.31 -8.32 4.70
CA THR A 372 18.61 -6.99 5.24
C THR A 372 17.41 -6.42 6.00
N LEU A 373 16.20 -6.53 5.44
CA LEU A 373 14.98 -6.08 6.10
C LEU A 373 14.68 -6.89 7.39
N ASP A 374 14.90 -8.21 7.39
CA ASP A 374 14.78 -9.03 8.60
C ASP A 374 15.78 -8.60 9.67
N ALA A 375 17.04 -8.38 9.30
CA ALA A 375 18.07 -7.87 10.22
C ALA A 375 17.69 -6.50 10.79
N HIS A 376 17.05 -5.63 10.00
CA HIS A 376 16.52 -4.35 10.47
C HIS A 376 15.41 -4.54 11.50
N ILE A 377 14.47 -5.47 11.30
CA ILE A 377 13.43 -5.82 12.27
C ILE A 377 14.07 -6.34 13.58
N GLN A 378 15.06 -7.24 13.50
CA GLN A 378 15.76 -7.74 14.69
C GLN A 378 16.48 -6.61 15.45
N LYS A 379 17.02 -5.62 14.75
CA LYS A 379 17.61 -4.41 15.35
C LYS A 379 16.54 -3.55 16.01
N ALA A 380 15.40 -3.33 15.35
CA ALA A 380 14.28 -2.55 15.88
C ALA A 380 13.70 -3.16 17.15
N LYS A 381 13.63 -4.51 17.25
CA LYS A 381 13.23 -5.24 18.48
C LYS A 381 14.05 -4.83 19.70
N ARG A 382 15.36 -4.61 19.53
CA ARG A 382 16.32 -4.34 20.62
C ARG A 382 16.64 -2.86 20.82
N ASN A 383 16.29 -2.00 19.86
CA ASN A 383 16.65 -0.58 19.87
C ASN A 383 15.41 0.29 19.63
N GLY A 384 14.98 1.00 20.67
CA GLY A 384 13.81 1.90 20.63
C GLY A 384 13.93 2.98 19.56
N THR A 385 15.10 3.61 19.39
CA THR A 385 15.31 4.67 18.39
C THR A 385 15.13 4.17 16.95
N VAL A 386 15.55 2.93 16.67
CA VAL A 386 15.36 2.31 15.35
C VAL A 386 13.87 2.04 15.10
N PHE A 387 13.16 1.53 16.11
CA PHE A 387 11.72 1.35 16.01
C PHE A 387 10.96 2.67 15.86
N ASP A 388 11.32 3.70 16.63
CA ASP A 388 10.68 5.02 16.54
C ASP A 388 10.87 5.64 15.14
N ALA A 389 12.00 5.38 14.48
CA ALA A 389 12.21 5.78 13.09
C ALA A 389 11.26 5.04 12.13
N LEU A 390 11.08 3.73 12.34
CA LEU A 390 10.15 2.92 11.56
C LEU A 390 8.71 3.43 11.70
N ILE A 391 8.28 3.78 12.91
CA ILE A 391 6.94 4.34 13.16
C ILE A 391 6.75 5.72 12.52
N ARG A 392 7.77 6.59 12.54
CA ARG A 392 7.69 7.89 11.84
C ARG A 392 7.48 7.72 10.33
N HIS A 393 8.18 6.75 9.73
CA HIS A 393 8.00 6.43 8.32
C HIS A 393 6.62 5.83 8.05
N ASN A 394 6.15 4.92 8.91
CA ASN A 394 4.84 4.28 8.78
C ASN A 394 3.69 5.29 8.65
N HIS A 395 3.77 6.41 9.37
CA HIS A 395 2.80 7.49 9.32
C HIS A 395 3.15 8.63 8.35
N VAL A 396 4.16 8.47 7.49
CA VAL A 396 4.58 9.47 6.49
C VAL A 396 4.73 10.87 7.11
N MET A 397 5.41 10.92 8.26
CA MET A 397 5.64 12.15 9.02
C MET A 397 4.37 12.89 9.49
N TYR A 398 3.18 12.28 9.37
CA TYR A 398 1.97 12.83 9.97
C TYR A 398 2.16 12.92 11.49
N GLU A 399 1.96 14.12 12.02
CA GLU A 399 2.23 14.45 13.43
C GLU A 399 3.61 13.98 13.93
N ALA A 400 4.67 14.11 13.12
CA ALA A 400 6.03 13.68 13.49
C ALA A 400 6.55 14.26 14.84
N ASN A 401 5.95 15.35 15.31
CA ASN A 401 6.25 15.98 16.60
C ASN A 401 5.50 15.38 17.80
N ASN A 402 4.45 14.57 17.59
CA ASN A 402 3.57 14.09 18.65
C ASN A 402 4.07 12.86 19.40
N ASN A 403 5.30 12.38 19.14
CA ASN A 403 5.87 11.20 19.82
C ASN A 403 4.85 10.06 19.88
N TRP A 404 4.51 9.45 18.74
CA TRP A 404 3.62 8.30 18.68
C TRP A 404 4.19 7.16 19.54
N ARG A 405 3.79 7.12 20.81
CA ARG A 405 4.36 6.22 21.82
C ARG A 405 3.47 5.01 21.90
N LEU A 406 3.84 4.01 21.11
CA LEU A 406 3.20 2.71 21.16
C LEU A 406 3.47 2.04 22.50
N ASN A 407 2.42 1.48 23.08
CA ASN A 407 2.57 0.62 24.24
C ASN A 407 3.26 -0.70 23.83
N ALA A 408 3.68 -1.49 24.82
CA ALA A 408 4.42 -2.74 24.57
C ALA A 408 3.67 -3.68 23.61
N THR A 409 2.36 -3.85 23.79
CA THR A 409 1.53 -4.71 22.95
C THR A 409 1.46 -4.22 21.51
N GLN A 410 1.24 -2.92 21.30
CA GLN A 410 1.19 -2.30 19.98
C GLN A 410 2.54 -2.43 19.26
N ARG A 411 3.64 -2.25 19.98
CA ARG A 411 5.00 -2.49 19.48
C ARG A 411 5.20 -3.95 19.06
N SER A 412 4.73 -4.91 19.87
CA SER A 412 4.79 -6.35 19.55
C SER A 412 4.00 -6.68 18.28
N VAL A 413 2.76 -6.19 18.18
CA VAL A 413 1.90 -6.36 16.98
C VAL A 413 2.62 -5.85 15.75
N HIS A 414 3.12 -4.62 15.81
CA HIS A 414 3.82 -4.01 14.68
C HIS A 414 5.03 -4.86 14.25
N LEU A 415 5.97 -5.13 15.16
CA LEU A 415 7.18 -5.89 14.85
C LEU A 415 6.90 -7.32 14.37
N CYS A 416 5.91 -8.01 14.96
CA CYS A 416 5.53 -9.36 14.55
C CYS A 416 4.86 -9.35 13.18
N ALA A 417 4.03 -8.35 12.87
CA ALA A 417 3.39 -8.22 11.55
C ALA A 417 4.45 -8.04 10.46
N LEU A 418 5.48 -7.20 10.70
CA LEU A 418 6.60 -7.02 9.77
C LEU A 418 7.38 -8.31 9.52
N GLU A 419 7.54 -9.15 10.55
CA GLU A 419 8.39 -10.35 10.50
C GLU A 419 7.69 -11.61 9.98
N PHE A 420 6.39 -11.73 10.21
CA PHE A 420 5.63 -12.96 9.97
C PHE A 420 4.30 -12.70 9.25
N VAL A 421 4.27 -13.05 7.97
CA VAL A 421 3.06 -13.04 7.13
C VAL A 421 2.17 -14.27 7.41
N ASP A 422 2.76 -15.38 7.84
CA ASP A 422 2.01 -16.56 8.28
C ASP A 422 1.39 -16.30 9.66
N TYR A 423 0.06 -16.44 9.79
CA TYR A 423 -0.62 -16.10 11.04
C TYR A 423 -0.23 -17.01 12.22
N LYS A 424 0.13 -18.28 12.00
CA LYS A 424 0.58 -19.14 13.10
C LYS A 424 1.93 -18.67 13.64
N MET A 425 2.84 -18.28 12.75
CA MET A 425 4.14 -17.72 13.16
C MET A 425 3.97 -16.34 13.82
N PHE A 426 3.06 -15.52 13.31
CA PHE A 426 2.69 -14.23 13.91
C PHE A 426 2.13 -14.40 15.33
N GLU A 427 1.16 -15.31 15.54
CA GLU A 427 0.60 -15.62 16.86
C GLU A 427 1.68 -16.13 17.82
N GLN A 428 2.60 -16.97 17.36
CA GLN A 428 3.75 -17.42 18.16
C GLN A 428 4.69 -16.28 18.53
N CYS A 429 4.94 -15.34 17.62
CA CYS A 429 5.74 -14.15 17.87
C CYS A 429 5.14 -13.30 18.99
N LEU A 430 3.83 -13.03 18.94
CA LEU A 430 3.11 -12.29 19.98
C LEU A 430 3.17 -13.00 21.34
N ALA A 431 2.95 -14.31 21.37
CA ALA A 431 3.01 -15.10 22.60
C ALA A 431 4.41 -15.07 23.24
N ASN A 432 5.47 -15.12 22.44
CA ASN A 432 6.84 -15.05 22.94
C ASN A 432 7.18 -13.67 23.50
N ASP A 433 6.74 -12.60 22.85
CA ASP A 433 7.03 -11.23 23.29
C ASP A 433 6.32 -10.88 24.62
N THR A 434 5.10 -11.39 24.82
CA THR A 434 4.37 -11.24 26.09
C THR A 434 5.04 -11.96 27.26
N ASN A 435 5.69 -13.11 27.02
CA ASN A 435 6.44 -13.84 28.05
C ASN A 435 7.78 -13.17 28.42
N THR A 436 8.35 -12.34 27.53
CA THR A 436 9.61 -11.62 27.76
C THR A 436 9.46 -10.23 28.39
N ASN A 437 8.24 -9.72 28.54
CA ASN A 437 7.93 -8.40 29.10
C ASN A 437 8.28 -8.18 30.59
N GLY A 438 9.00 -9.12 31.23
CA GLY A 438 9.62 -8.90 32.54
C GLY A 438 10.92 -8.09 32.51
N GLN A 439 11.53 -7.83 31.34
CA GLN A 439 12.88 -7.23 31.25
C GLN A 439 13.10 -6.30 30.03
N ILE A 440 12.20 -5.37 29.73
CA ILE A 440 12.54 -4.24 28.86
C ILE A 440 12.63 -2.98 29.74
N PRO A 441 13.78 -2.27 29.77
CA PRO A 441 13.88 -1.03 30.52
C PRO A 441 12.87 -0.03 29.97
N THR A 442 11.95 0.40 30.82
CA THR A 442 11.08 1.53 30.57
C THR A 442 11.95 2.74 30.19
N ALA A 443 11.58 3.41 29.10
CA ALA A 443 12.16 4.69 28.76
C ALA A 443 12.06 5.64 29.97
N ILE A 444 13.16 6.33 30.25
CA ILE A 444 13.41 7.15 31.45
C ILE A 444 12.23 8.10 31.73
N PRO A 445 11.73 8.19 32.98
CA PRO A 445 10.65 9.11 33.32
C PRO A 445 11.17 10.54 33.30
N SER A 446 10.56 11.40 32.48
CA SER A 446 10.62 12.84 32.69
C SER A 446 9.33 13.29 33.38
N SER A 447 9.54 13.85 34.55
CA SER A 447 8.59 14.47 35.45
C SER A 447 7.93 15.73 34.89
N PHE A 448 6.69 15.99 35.36
CA PHE A 448 5.86 17.21 35.23
C PHE A 448 5.16 17.41 33.87
N GLY A 449 3.87 17.73 33.76
CA GLY A 449 2.80 18.00 34.72
C GLY A 449 1.47 18.04 33.93
N GLY A 450 0.38 17.60 34.54
CA GLY A 450 -0.81 17.12 33.83
C GLY A 450 -1.84 18.14 33.38
N PHE A 451 -2.84 17.63 32.66
CA PHE A 451 -4.24 18.04 32.77
C PHE A 451 -5.10 16.79 32.63
N ALA A 452 -5.79 16.45 33.72
CA ALA A 452 -6.90 15.50 33.71
C ALA A 452 -8.18 16.27 33.38
N VAL A 453 -9.00 15.76 32.45
CA VAL A 453 -10.40 16.15 32.31
C VAL A 453 -11.25 14.89 32.47
N PRO A 454 -12.17 14.84 33.45
CA PRO A 454 -12.84 13.61 33.86
C PRO A 454 -14.11 13.33 33.05
N PHE A 455 -14.34 12.05 32.79
CA PHE A 455 -15.66 11.49 32.46
C PHE A 455 -16.63 11.70 33.63
N LEU A 456 -17.83 12.21 33.36
CA LEU A 456 -18.94 12.20 34.31
C LEU A 456 -20.20 11.65 33.63
N ILE A 457 -20.51 10.40 33.98
CA ILE A 457 -21.79 9.73 33.76
C ILE A 457 -22.70 10.15 34.92
N ALA A 458 -23.87 10.73 34.62
CA ALA A 458 -24.89 11.04 35.62
C ALA A 458 -26.10 10.11 35.44
N LEU A 459 -26.23 9.15 36.36
CA LEU A 459 -27.42 8.37 36.65
C LEU A 459 -27.95 8.89 37.99
N PHE A 460 -29.14 9.50 38.00
CA PHE A 460 -29.81 9.89 39.24
C PHE A 460 -31.05 9.02 39.47
N SER A 461 -30.96 8.17 40.49
CA SER A 461 -32.10 7.58 41.20
C SER A 461 -32.34 8.43 42.45
N ILE A 462 -33.56 8.92 42.65
CA ILE A 462 -34.01 9.48 43.93
C ILE A 462 -35.35 8.84 44.31
N ILE A 463 -35.30 8.07 45.40
CA ILE A 463 -36.41 7.71 46.30
C ILE A 463 -35.95 8.39 47.64
N THR A 464 -36.70 9.10 48.48
CA THR A 464 -38.07 8.93 48.99
C THR A 464 -38.45 10.15 49.88
N LEU A 465 -39.73 10.55 49.85
CA LEU A 465 -40.62 10.88 51.01
C LEU A 465 -40.31 12.04 52.00
N LEU A 466 -41.19 13.06 52.05
CA LEU A 466 -42.18 13.35 53.15
C LEU A 466 -42.75 14.80 53.09
N LEU A 467 -44.07 14.92 52.77
CA LEU A 467 -45.19 15.70 53.36
C LEU A 467 -44.99 17.08 54.05
N PRO A 468 -46.07 17.85 54.36
CA PRO A 468 -47.41 17.99 53.75
C PRO A 468 -47.84 19.46 53.50
N PHE A 469 -48.81 19.68 52.60
CA PHE A 469 -50.12 20.33 52.83
C PHE A 469 -50.88 20.49 51.51
#